data_AF-J7ZYI8-F1
#
_entry.id   AF-J7ZYI8-F1
#
_cell.length_a   1.000
_cell.length_b   1.000
_cell.length_c   1.000
_cell.angle_alpha   90.00
_cell.angle_beta   90.00
_cell.angle_gamma   90.00
#
_symmetry.space_group_name_H-M   'P 1'
#
loop_
_entity.id
_entity.type
_entity.pdbx_description
1 polymer ?
#
loop_
_entity_poly.entity_id
_entity_poly.type
_entity_poly.pdbx_seq_one_letter_code
_entity_poly.pdbx_strand_id
1 'polypeptide(L)'
;MNVAKENNNPISFFDNFFENHPVKNDVFVIEANDRYFFFEYDTIIDMIKKFTPKQQDYIRRQLKFYNYLNQDLTICLMQIASDYIRRLVGEHNKIECKILPSHSIYKN
;
A
#
# COMPACT_ATOMS: atom_id res chain seq x y z
N MET A 1 35.59 -14.78 20.94
CA MET A 1 34.96 -13.83 20.00
C MET A 1 33.52 -14.25 19.83
N ASN A 2 32.59 -13.54 20.47
CA ASN A 2 31.15 -13.76 20.26
C ASN A 2 30.82 -13.16 18.90
N VAL A 3 30.70 -14.00 17.89
CA VAL A 3 30.12 -13.61 16.61
C VAL A 3 28.64 -13.36 16.89
N ALA A 4 28.29 -12.10 17.09
CA ALA A 4 26.91 -11.67 17.03
C ALA A 4 26.37 -12.15 15.67
N LYS A 5 25.47 -13.13 15.72
CA LYS A 5 24.65 -13.46 14.56
C LYS A 5 23.78 -12.23 14.34
N GLU A 6 24.25 -11.31 13.50
CA GLU A 6 23.35 -10.36 12.85
C GLU A 6 22.26 -11.21 12.22
N ASN A 7 21.05 -11.10 12.76
CA ASN A 7 19.84 -11.60 12.10
C ASN A 7 19.65 -10.74 10.85
N ASN A 8 20.47 -10.99 9.83
CA ASN A 8 20.36 -10.42 8.50
C ASN A 8 19.16 -11.07 7.82
N ASN A 9 17.96 -10.83 8.35
CA ASN A 9 16.75 -11.02 7.58
C ASN A 9 16.87 -10.04 6.40
N PRO A 10 16.81 -10.52 5.15
CA PRO A 10 16.87 -9.63 4.00
C PRO A 10 15.73 -8.62 4.14
N ILE A 11 16.09 -7.33 4.23
CA ILE A 11 15.12 -6.23 4.29
C ILE A 11 14.21 -6.40 3.07
N SER A 12 12.88 -6.42 3.29
CA SER A 12 11.92 -6.55 2.21
C SER A 12 12.15 -5.45 1.18
N PHE A 13 12.02 -5.79 -0.11
CA PHE A 13 12.06 -4.78 -1.17
C PHE A 13 11.13 -3.59 -0.84
N PHE A 14 9.93 -3.86 -0.30
CA PHE A 14 8.95 -2.83 0.00
C PHE A 14 9.41 -1.91 1.12
N ASP A 15 9.96 -2.47 2.20
CA ASP A 15 10.46 -1.68 3.33
C ASP A 15 11.57 -0.72 2.87
N ASN A 16 12.60 -1.26 2.22
CA ASN A 16 13.70 -0.45 1.70
C ASN A 16 13.23 0.55 0.63
N PHE A 17 12.30 0.15 -0.25
CA PHE A 17 11.81 1.05 -1.30
C PHE A 17 11.14 2.28 -0.71
N PHE A 18 10.28 2.10 0.29
CA PHE A 18 9.52 3.22 0.84
C PHE A 18 10.26 4.01 1.92
N GLU A 19 11.28 3.44 2.58
CA GLU A 19 12.24 4.23 3.37
C GLU A 19 12.93 5.29 2.51
N ASN A 20 13.23 4.97 1.25
CA ASN A 20 13.88 5.88 0.30
C ASN A 20 12.89 6.78 -0.47
N HIS A 21 11.61 6.42 -0.51
CA HIS A 21 10.57 7.14 -1.24
C HIS A 21 9.34 7.31 -0.35
N PRO A 22 9.43 8.16 0.69
CA PRO A 22 8.37 8.31 1.67
C PRO A 22 7.11 8.88 1.01
N VAL A 23 5.98 8.27 1.35
CA VAL A 23 4.65 8.73 0.93
C VAL A 23 4.04 9.55 2.07
N LYS A 24 3.18 10.52 1.74
CA LYS A 24 2.49 11.30 2.77
C LYS A 24 1.62 10.40 3.64
N ASN A 25 1.54 10.74 4.91
CA ASN A 25 0.80 9.98 5.90
C ASN A 25 -0.71 10.28 5.81
N ASP A 26 -1.30 9.80 4.72
CA ASP A 26 -2.71 9.93 4.38
C ASP A 26 -3.44 8.60 4.58
N VAL A 27 -4.76 8.70 4.76
CA VAL A 27 -5.65 7.55 4.89
C VAL A 27 -6.45 7.40 3.60
N PHE A 28 -6.39 6.22 3.02
CA PHE A 28 -7.19 5.84 1.87
C PHE A 28 -8.55 5.35 2.37
N VAL A 29 -9.61 6.05 1.98
CA VAL A 29 -11.00 5.66 2.23
C VAL A 29 -11.55 5.09 0.94
N ILE A 30 -11.86 3.79 0.95
CA ILE A 30 -12.46 3.09 -0.18
C ILE A 30 -13.90 2.76 0.18
N GLU A 31 -14.84 3.25 -0.61
CA GLU A 31 -16.26 2.93 -0.51
C GLU A 31 -16.60 1.85 -1.53
N ALA A 32 -17.17 0.74 -1.06
CA ALA A 32 -17.68 -0.34 -1.90
C ALA A 32 -18.81 -1.09 -1.19
N ASN A 33 -19.90 -1.39 -1.91
CA ASN A 33 -21.09 -2.09 -1.39
C ASN A 33 -21.69 -1.44 -0.14
N ASP A 34 -21.84 -0.12 -0.13
CA ASP A 34 -22.32 0.66 1.02
C ASP A 34 -21.48 0.46 2.31
N ARG A 35 -20.22 0.04 2.14
CA ARG A 35 -19.24 -0.13 3.22
C ARG A 35 -18.02 0.75 2.96
N TYR A 36 -17.43 1.22 4.05
CA TYR A 36 -16.21 2.00 4.04
C TYR A 36 -15.04 1.16 4.54
N PHE A 37 -13.94 1.17 3.79
CA PHE A 37 -12.68 0.54 4.12
C PHE A 37 -11.63 1.63 4.30
N PHE A 38 -10.92 1.60 5.42
CA PHE A 38 -9.91 2.60 5.77
C PHE A 38 -8.54 1.92 5.76
N PHE A 39 -7.60 2.49 5.01
CA PHE A 39 -6.24 2.00 4.96
C PHE A 39 -5.27 3.14 5.26
N GLU A 40 -4.44 2.95 6.27
CA GLU A 40 -3.25 3.76 6.45
C GLU A 40 -2.15 3.27 5.51
N TYR A 41 -1.21 4.16 5.18
CA TYR A 41 -0.08 3.86 4.33
C TYR A 41 0.66 2.56 4.76
N ASP A 42 1.04 2.43 6.03
CA ASP A 42 1.75 1.25 6.55
C ASP A 42 0.92 -0.03 6.44
N THR A 43 -0.41 0.09 6.60
CA THR A 43 -1.33 -1.04 6.46
C THR A 43 -1.33 -1.59 5.03
N ILE A 44 -1.21 -0.72 4.03
CA ILE A 44 -1.11 -1.15 2.63
C ILE A 44 0.20 -1.90 2.40
N ILE A 45 1.31 -1.43 2.97
CA ILE A 45 2.61 -2.10 2.82
C ILE A 45 2.58 -3.50 3.43
N ASP A 46 2.04 -3.64 4.64
CA ASP A 46 1.90 -4.93 5.31
C ASP A 46 0.93 -5.87 4.59
N MET A 47 -0.12 -5.33 3.97
CA MET A 47 -1.02 -6.08 3.10
C MET A 47 -0.26 -6.62 1.87
N ILE A 48 0.54 -5.80 1.20
CA ILE A 48 1.33 -6.21 0.02
C ILE A 48 2.29 -7.34 0.37
N LYS A 49 2.95 -7.28 1.53
CA LYS A 49 3.87 -8.35 2.00
C LYS A 49 3.18 -9.70 2.17
N LYS A 50 1.86 -9.72 2.38
CA LYS A 50 1.04 -10.94 2.52
C LYS A 50 0.52 -11.48 1.18
N PHE A 51 0.70 -10.76 0.07
CA PHE A 51 0.28 -11.23 -1.25
C PHE A 51 1.14 -12.38 -1.78
N THR A 52 0.63 -13.09 -2.78
CA THR A 52 1.40 -14.13 -3.47
C THR A 52 2.67 -13.55 -4.12
N PRO A 53 3.75 -14.33 -4.30
CA PRO A 53 4.97 -13.85 -4.95
C PRO A 53 4.73 -13.19 -6.31
N LYS A 54 3.82 -13.76 -7.12
CA LYS A 54 3.43 -13.21 -8.43
C LYS A 54 2.79 -11.81 -8.33
N GLN A 55 1.95 -11.60 -7.31
CA GLN A 55 1.33 -10.30 -7.04
C GLN A 55 2.36 -9.29 -6.53
N GLN A 56 3.25 -9.72 -5.63
CA GLN A 56 4.35 -8.88 -5.14
C GLN A 56 5.27 -8.45 -6.29
N ASP A 57 5.61 -9.36 -7.21
CA ASP A 57 6.43 -9.05 -8.38
C ASP A 57 5.75 -8.09 -9.36
N TYR A 58 4.43 -8.17 -9.50
CA TYR A 58 3.65 -7.21 -10.28
C TYR A 58 3.69 -5.83 -9.63
N ILE A 59 3.44 -5.74 -8.33
CA ILE A 59 3.46 -4.48 -7.58
C ILE A 59 4.85 -3.86 -7.57
N ARG A 60 5.90 -4.67 -7.38
CA ARG A 60 7.30 -4.22 -7.49
C ARG A 60 7.58 -3.51 -8.81
N ARG A 61 7.08 -4.06 -9.91
CA ARG A 61 7.23 -3.45 -11.25
C ARG A 61 6.46 -2.15 -11.37
N GLN A 62 5.23 -2.09 -10.86
CA GLN A 62 4.43 -0.85 -10.84
C GLN A 62 5.13 0.26 -10.04
N LEU A 63 5.59 -0.04 -8.83
CA LEU A 63 6.27 0.94 -7.98
C LEU A 63 7.56 1.48 -8.62
N LYS A 64 8.37 0.59 -9.20
CA LYS A 64 9.58 1.01 -9.94
C LYS A 64 9.25 1.90 -11.13
N PHE A 65 8.17 1.60 -11.85
CA PHE A 65 7.74 2.38 -13.01
C PHE A 65 7.23 3.77 -12.62
N TYR A 66 6.36 3.86 -11.60
CA TYR A 66 5.90 5.14 -11.05
C TYR A 66 7.08 6.00 -10.58
N ASN A 67 8.01 5.41 -9.83
CA ASN A 67 9.19 6.12 -9.35
C ASN A 67 10.08 6.61 -10.50
N TYR A 68 10.32 5.76 -11.50
CA TYR A 68 11.11 6.13 -12.68
C TYR A 68 10.51 7.33 -13.44
N LEU A 69 9.17 7.41 -13.48
CA LEU A 69 8.45 8.53 -14.08
C LEU A 69 8.26 9.74 -13.15
N ASN A 70 8.81 9.71 -11.93
CA ASN A 70 8.56 10.70 -10.88
C ASN A 70 7.06 10.94 -10.62
N GLN A 71 6.25 9.89 -10.75
CA GLN A 71 4.81 9.94 -10.47
C GLN A 71 4.54 9.78 -8.97
N ASP A 72 3.41 10.30 -8.54
CA ASP A 72 2.99 10.20 -7.15
C ASP A 72 2.70 8.74 -6.75
N LEU A 73 3.54 8.18 -5.88
CA LEU A 73 3.41 6.82 -5.35
C LEU A 73 2.12 6.63 -4.55
N THR A 74 1.53 7.70 -4.01
CA THR A 74 0.21 7.67 -3.36
C THR A 74 -0.87 7.15 -4.32
N ILE A 75 -0.80 7.55 -5.60
CA ILE A 75 -1.73 7.08 -6.63
C ILE A 75 -1.54 5.58 -6.89
N CYS A 76 -0.29 5.11 -6.94
CA CYS A 76 0.01 3.69 -7.12
C CYS A 76 -0.55 2.86 -5.96
N LEU A 77 -0.36 3.30 -4.73
CA LEU A 77 -0.89 2.64 -3.53
C LEU A 77 -2.42 2.66 -3.48
N MET A 78 -3.03 3.78 -3.86
CA MET A 78 -4.49 3.90 -3.99
C MET A 78 -5.07 2.86 -4.96
N GLN A 79 -4.42 2.67 -6.11
CA GLN A 79 -4.82 1.66 -7.10
C GLN A 79 -4.69 0.24 -6.52
N ILE A 80 -3.59 -0.05 -5.83
CA ILE A 80 -3.35 -1.36 -5.21
C ILE A 80 -4.43 -1.67 -4.16
N ALA A 81 -4.74 -0.71 -3.28
CA ALA A 81 -5.76 -0.89 -2.24
C ALA A 81 -7.18 -1.03 -2.85
N SER A 82 -7.50 -0.22 -3.87
CA SER A 82 -8.78 -0.30 -4.58
C SER A 82 -8.97 -1.64 -5.29
N ASP A 83 -7.93 -2.14 -5.94
CA ASP A 83 -7.92 -3.45 -6.60
C ASP A 83 -8.08 -4.60 -5.59
N TYR A 84 -7.45 -4.47 -4.42
CA TYR A 84 -7.61 -5.43 -3.34
C TYR A 84 -9.06 -5.50 -2.86
N ILE A 85 -9.68 -4.36 -2.55
CA ILE A 85 -11.09 -4.30 -2.17
C ILE A 85 -11.99 -4.85 -3.28
N ARG A 86 -11.76 -4.47 -4.54
CA ARG A 86 -12.53 -4.99 -5.68
C ARG A 86 -12.56 -6.52 -5.73
N ARG A 87 -11.40 -7.15 -5.53
CA ARG A 87 -11.29 -8.62 -5.50
C ARG A 87 -11.97 -9.25 -4.28
N LEU A 88 -12.02 -8.53 -3.16
CA LEU A 88 -12.66 -8.98 -1.93
C LEU A 88 -14.19 -8.89 -2.01
N VAL A 89 -14.73 -7.82 -2.60
CA VAL A 89 -16.19 -7.57 -2.63
C VAL A 89 -16.90 -8.07 -3.90
N GLY A 90 -16.16 -8.45 -4.95
CA GLY A 90 -16.71 -8.94 -6.22
C GLY A 90 -17.00 -7.85 -7.26
N GLU A 91 -17.50 -8.25 -8.44
CA GLU A 91 -17.67 -7.36 -9.62
C GLU A 91 -18.89 -6.42 -9.57
N HIS A 92 -19.68 -6.43 -8.51
CA HIS A 92 -20.93 -5.67 -8.46
C HIS A 92 -20.94 -4.68 -7.30
N ASN A 93 -20.26 -3.54 -7.49
CA ASN A 93 -20.68 -2.17 -7.16
C ASN A 93 -19.64 -1.14 -7.61
N LYS A 94 -20.06 0.12 -7.67
CA LYS A 94 -19.18 1.28 -7.85
C LYS A 94 -18.18 1.32 -6.69
N ILE A 95 -16.89 1.38 -7.00
CA ILE A 95 -15.83 1.58 -6.00
C ILE A 95 -15.33 3.01 -6.14
N GLU A 96 -15.44 3.79 -5.07
CA GLU A 96 -14.84 5.12 -4.98
C GLU A 96 -13.69 5.08 -3.98
N CYS A 97 -12.54 5.67 -4.32
CA CYS A 97 -11.45 5.87 -3.37
C CYS A 97 -11.17 7.36 -3.22
N LYS A 98 -11.05 7.81 -1.97
CA LYS A 98 -10.70 9.17 -1.59
C LYS A 98 -9.51 9.13 -0.64
N ILE A 99 -8.57 10.04 -0.83
CA ILE A 99 -7.42 10.21 0.06
C ILE A 99 -7.78 11.33 1.04
N LEU A 100 -7.74 11.03 2.33
CA LEU A 100 -7.98 12.01 3.38
C LEU A 100 -6.70 12.20 4.19
N PRO A 101 -6.38 13.43 4.59
CA PRO A 101 -5.32 13.66 5.57
C PRO A 101 -5.65 12.90 6.86
N SER A 102 -4.66 12.20 7.44
CA SER A 102 -4.84 11.41 8.66
C SER A 102 -5.50 12.19 9.80
N HIS A 103 -5.08 13.44 10.00
CA HIS A 103 -5.64 14.33 11.03
C HIS A 103 -7.11 14.72 10.83
N SER A 104 -7.70 14.48 9.65
CA SER A 104 -9.11 14.75 9.36
C SER A 104 -10.04 13.63 9.82
N ILE A 105 -9.51 12.42 10.06
CA ILE A 105 -10.31 11.27 10.52
C ILE A 105 -10.42 11.24 12.04
N TYR A 106 -9.36 11.62 12.75
CA TYR A 106 -9.29 11.58 14.22
C TYR A 106 -9.94 12.78 14.94
N LYS A 107 -10.68 13.63 14.21
CA LYS A 107 -11.36 14.83 14.76
C LYS A 107 -12.84 14.62 15.13
N ASN A 108 -13.33 13.38 15.11
CA ASN A 108 -14.67 13.02 15.56
C ASN A 108 -14.66 12.35 16.93
#